data_AF-A0A959SZP4-F1
#
_entry.id   AF-A0A959SZP4-F1
#
_cell.length_a   1.000
_cell.length_b   1.000
_cell.length_c   1.000
_cell.angle_alpha   90.00
_cell.angle_beta   90.00
_cell.angle_gamma   90.00
#
_symmetry.space_group_name_H-M   'P 1'
#
loop_
_entity.id
_entity.type
_entity.pdbx_description
1 polymer ?
#
loop_
_entity_poly.entity_id
_entity_poly.type
_entity_poly.pdbx_seq_one_letter_code
_entity_poly.pdbx_strand_id
1 'polypeptide(L)' 'LKRADMLDCPLIATGHYARVREQDGRHIVSKGLDPAKDQSYVLWGVGQESLSRTMLPIGGFHKTEIRELARKSG' A
#
# COMPACT_ATOMS: atom_id res chain seq x y z
N LEU A 1 -11.32 -6.29 5.04
CA LEU A 1 -11.26 -6.31 6.51
C LEU A 1 -11.73 -7.65 7.08
N LYS A 2 -12.95 -8.12 6.79
CA LYS A 2 -13.51 -9.41 7.29
C LYS A 2 -12.52 -10.57 7.52
N ARG A 3 -11.71 -10.93 6.51
CA ARG A 3 -10.74 -12.04 6.64
C ARG A 3 -9.56 -11.71 7.57
N ALA A 4 -9.11 -10.46 7.61
CA ALA A 4 -8.11 -10.01 8.57
C ALA A 4 -8.67 -10.07 10.00
N ASP A 5 -9.94 -9.71 10.19
CA ASP A 5 -10.61 -9.78 11.50
C ASP A 5 -10.74 -11.23 11.98
N MET A 6 -11.11 -12.15 11.09
CA MET A 6 -11.15 -13.59 11.40
C MET A 6 -9.79 -14.19 11.78
N LEU A 7 -8.70 -13.54 11.37
CA LEU A 7 -7.32 -13.97 11.63
C LEU A 7 -6.65 -13.10 12.69
N ASP A 8 -7.40 -12.23 13.37
CA ASP A 8 -6.90 -11.28 14.37
C ASP A 8 -5.70 -10.44 13.88
N CYS A 9 -5.73 -10.07 12.60
CA CYS A 9 -4.70 -9.25 11.96
C CYS A 9 -5.07 -7.77 12.06
N PRO A 10 -4.29 -6.93 12.76
CA PRO A 10 -4.59 -5.51 12.89
C PRO A 10 -4.42 -4.76 11.56
N LEU A 11 -3.53 -5.22 10.69
CA LEU A 11 -3.17 -4.57 9.42
C LEU A 11 -3.26 -5.53 8.23
N ILE A 12 -3.41 -4.98 7.04
CA ILE A 12 -3.41 -5.69 5.76
C ILE A 12 -2.34 -5.05 4.87
N ALA A 13 -1.36 -5.85 4.44
CA ALA A 13 -0.40 -5.42 3.44
C ALA A 13 -0.82 -5.87 2.04
N THR A 14 -0.66 -5.00 1.05
CA THR A 14 -0.85 -5.36 -0.36
C THR A 14 0.30 -4.84 -1.22
N GLY A 15 0.52 -5.46 -2.38
CA GLY A 15 1.57 -5.08 -3.33
C GLY A 15 1.18 -3.95 -4.28
N HIS A 16 0.45 -2.92 -3.82
CA HIS A 16 0.14 -1.76 -4.66
C HIS A 16 1.28 -0.74 -4.64
N TYR A 17 1.58 -0.19 -5.82
CA TYR A 17 2.48 0.96 -6.00
C TYR A 17 1.72 2.27 -5.71
N ALA A 18 1.39 2.49 -4.45
CA ALA A 18 0.81 3.71 -3.94
C ALA A 18 1.25 3.92 -2.49
N ARG A 19 1.02 5.10 -1.93
CA ARG A 19 1.36 5.39 -0.53
C ARG A 19 0.11 5.85 0.21
N VAL A 20 -0.02 5.46 1.47
CA VAL A 20 -1.01 6.03 2.39
C VAL A 20 -0.24 6.84 3.42
N ARG A 21 -0.58 8.11 3.58
CA ARG A 21 -0.04 8.96 4.64
C ARG A 21 -1.17 9.44 5.52
N GLU A 22 -0.88 9.60 6.81
CA GLU A 22 -1.80 10.24 7.73
C GLU A 22 -1.52 11.75 7.77
N GLN A 23 -2.57 12.55 7.69
CA GLN A 23 -2.51 14.00 7.82
C GLN A 23 -3.82 14.47 8.46
N ASP A 24 -3.74 15.20 9.58
CA ASP A 24 -4.88 15.76 10.31
C ASP A 24 -5.96 14.71 10.65
N GLY A 25 -5.54 13.52 11.08
CA GLY A 25 -6.42 12.40 11.43
C GLY A 25 -7.09 11.71 10.23
N ARG A 26 -6.67 12.05 8.99
CA ARG A 26 -7.19 11.45 7.76
C ARG A 26 -6.11 10.68 7.03
N HIS A 27 -6.48 9.53 6.48
CA HIS A 27 -5.64 8.71 5.62
C HIS A 27 -5.77 9.17 4.17
N ILE A 28 -4.67 9.65 3.60
CA ILE A 28 -4.58 10.21 2.26
C ILE A 28 -3.83 9.25 1.34
N VAL A 29 -4.53 8.76 0.33
CA VAL A 29 -3.92 8.02 -0.78
C VAL A 29 -3.07 9.00 -1.59
N SER A 30 -1.81 8.61 -1.82
CA SER A 30 -0.79 9.38 -2.50
C SER A 30 -0.17 8.54 -3.60
N LYS A 31 0.36 9.23 -4.61
CA LYS A 31 1.09 8.57 -5.69
C LYS A 31 2.26 7.73 -5.16
N GLY A 32 2.47 6.56 -5.76
CA GLY A 32 3.65 5.74 -5.55
C GLY A 32 4.92 6.48 -6.01
N LEU A 33 6.08 5.99 -5.57
CA LEU A 33 7.36 6.57 -6.01
C LEU A 33 7.56 6.39 -7.52
N ASP A 34 7.17 5.24 -8.07
CA ASP A 34 7.27 4.91 -9.49
C ASP A 34 6.07 5.43 -10.28
N PRO A 35 6.21 6.49 -11.10
CA PRO A 35 5.08 7.03 -11.84
C PRO A 35 4.55 6.06 -12.90
N ALA A 36 5.40 5.19 -13.44
CA ALA A 36 5.03 4.23 -14.48
C ALA A 36 4.27 3.01 -13.91
N LYS A 37 4.30 2.83 -12.59
CA LYS A 37 3.56 1.77 -11.89
C LYS A 37 2.55 2.30 -10.90
N ASP A 38 2.35 3.62 -10.81
CA ASP A 38 1.40 4.22 -9.89
C ASP A 38 0.02 3.56 -9.96
N GLN A 39 -0.46 3.13 -8.81
CA GLN A 39 -1.77 2.50 -8.62
C GLN A 39 -2.64 3.30 -7.64
N SER A 40 -2.33 4.57 -7.39
CA SER A 40 -3.10 5.39 -6.45
C SER A 40 -4.55 5.57 -6.91
N TYR A 41 -4.78 5.60 -8.23
CA TYR A 41 -6.11 5.74 -8.82
C TYR A 41 -7.06 4.63 -8.39
N VAL A 42 -6.64 3.35 -8.36
CA VAL A 42 -7.57 2.25 -8.04
C VAL A 42 -8.03 2.27 -6.58
N LEU A 43 -7.31 2.99 -5.72
CA LEU A 43 -7.60 3.11 -4.29
C LEU A 43 -8.51 4.30 -3.96
N TRP A 44 -8.97 5.07 -4.96
CA TRP A 44 -9.73 6.32 -4.75
C TRP A 44 -11.03 6.14 -3.95
N GLY A 45 -11.68 4.99 -4.09
CA GLY A 45 -12.94 4.67 -3.41
C GLY A 45 -12.80 3.94 -2.08
N VAL A 46 -11.58 3.69 -1.60
CA VAL A 46 -11.37 2.95 -0.36
C VAL A 46 -11.68 3.84 0.84
N GLY A 47 -12.56 3.36 1.73
CA GLY A 47 -12.98 4.08 2.93
C GLY A 47 -11.85 4.25 3.96
N GLN A 48 -11.99 5.28 4.82
CA GLN A 48 -10.97 5.63 5.83
C GLN A 48 -10.67 4.50 6.82
N GLU A 49 -11.69 3.74 7.25
CA GLU A 49 -11.50 2.56 8.10
C GLU A 49 -10.57 1.53 7.45
N SER A 50 -10.79 1.24 6.17
CA SER A 50 -9.94 0.31 5.42
C SER A 50 -8.54 0.88 5.19
N LEU A 51 -8.42 2.16 4.86
CA LEU A 51 -7.13 2.83 4.69
C LEU A 51 -6.30 2.86 5.98
N SER A 52 -6.95 3.03 7.15
CA SER A 52 -6.27 3.05 8.46
C SER A 52 -5.57 1.73 8.81
N ARG A 53 -6.01 0.64 8.18
CA ARG A 53 -5.45 -0.71 8.36
C ARG A 53 -4.65 -1.18 7.15
N THR A 54 -4.42 -0.32 6.15
CA THR A 54 -3.75 -0.70 4.90
C THR A 54 -2.29 -0.30 4.91
N MET A 55 -1.41 -1.27 4.69
CA MET A 55 0.01 -1.06 4.41
C MET A 55 0.30 -1.26 2.92
N LEU A 56 1.10 -0.37 2.34
CA LEU A 56 1.55 -0.43 0.95
C LEU A 56 3.09 -0.47 0.89
N PRO A 57 3.72 -1.61 1.24
CA PRO A 57 5.17 -1.65 1.50
C PRO A 57 6.03 -1.34 0.29
N ILE A 58 5.52 -1.57 -0.92
CA ILE A 58 6.27 -1.35 -2.15
C ILE A 58 6.03 0.04 -2.76
N GLY A 59 5.17 0.87 -2.16
CA GLY A 59 4.83 2.20 -2.64
C GLY A 59 6.00 3.18 -2.69
N GLY A 60 7.08 2.90 -1.96
CA GLY A 60 8.31 3.67 -1.91
C GLY A 60 9.42 3.17 -2.83
N PHE A 61 9.13 2.28 -3.78
CA PHE A 61 10.13 1.68 -4.66
C PHE A 61 9.75 1.80 -6.13
N HIS A 62 10.76 1.87 -6.99
CA HIS A 62 10.66 1.54 -8.40
C HIS A 62 10.51 0.02 -8.61
N LYS A 63 9.84 -0.37 -9.70
CA LYS A 63 9.68 -1.79 -10.03
C LYS A 63 11.01 -2.53 -10.19
N THR A 64 12.01 -1.84 -10.72
CA THR A 64 13.37 -2.35 -10.90
C THR A 64 14.02 -2.69 -9.57
N GLU A 65 13.89 -1.83 -8.56
CA GLU A 65 14.43 -2.05 -7.21
C GLU A 65 13.80 -3.27 -6.54
N ILE A 66 12.47 -3.42 -6.64
CA ILE A 66 11.75 -4.59 -6.11
C ILE A 66 12.22 -5.89 -6.79
N ARG A 67 12.44 -5.88 -8.11
CA ARG A 67 12.95 -7.06 -8.84
C ARG A 67 14.34 -7.44 -8.37
N GLU A 68 15.21 -6.46 -8.16
CA GLU A 68 16.56 -6.71 -7.67
C GLU A 68 16.57 -7.21 -6.22
N LEU A 69 15.72 -6.65 -5.35
CA LEU A 69 15.55 -7.15 -3.98
C LEU A 69 15.07 -8.60 -3.96
N ALA A 70 14.11 -8.94 -4.81
CA ALA A 70 13.62 -10.32 -4.95
C ALA A 70 14.73 -11.27 -5.42
N ARG A 71 15.53 -10.86 -6.42
CA ARG A 71 16.66 -11.65 -6.94
C ARG A 71 17.74 -11.91 -5.89
N LYS A 72 17.97 -10.97 -4.97
CA LYS A 72 18.95 -11.11 -3.88
C LYS A 72 18.47 -12.01 -2.73
N SER A 73 17.16 -12.22 -2.63
CA SER A 73 16.53 -12.90 -1.48
C SER A 73 16.05 -14.32 -1.78
N GLY A 74 16.20 -14.79 -3.03
CA GLY A 74 15.89 -16.15 -3.48
C GLY A 74 17.17 -16.88 -3.88
#